data_AF-A0AAV2A5B4-F1
#
_entry.id   AF-A0AAV2A5B4-F1
#
_cell.length_a   1.000
_cell.length_b   1.000
_cell.length_c   1.000
_cell.angle_alpha   90.00
_cell.angle_beta   90.00
_cell.angle_gamma   90.00
#
_symmetry.space_group_name_H-M   'P 1'
#
loop_
_entity.id
_entity.type
_entity.pdbx_description
1 polymer ?
#
loop_
_entity_poly.entity_id
_entity_poly.type
_entity_poly.pdbx_seq_one_letter_code
_entity_poly.pdbx_strand_id
1 'polypeptide(L)'
;MTSETLNSELLSKFRGCLVGSLIGDCLGRPFEFNPAQNSKTILANYFSDLLSGGSTRMLHCTDDTCMTLSIARSLVENKKVDPKDMAKRFVAEYFNQPKRGYGINTVDVMHILKETNFKDVFQPAKMQFKGSGSYGNGAAMRIAPVALFGYNMSDEFLQKDVEKCSRITHHHPNGYNGAILQCLAVKAALKSDSSKEFDAVNFISQLEKKMETIESKDNLPYCESLKKIREFYLKDPEDITPEEIAECLGSIAGAYYGIGAIPTEIQDRCEFKDEIDNLAHKLYAASQETTSCSIG
;
A
#
# COMPACT_ATOMS: atom_id res chain seq x y z
N MET A 1 18.17 21.35 -10.38
CA MET A 1 18.15 21.02 -8.95
C MET A 1 19.47 20.40 -8.56
N THR A 2 19.95 20.63 -7.33
CA THR A 2 21.16 19.96 -6.82
C THR A 2 20.84 18.51 -6.42
N SER A 3 21.86 17.64 -6.31
CA SER A 3 21.68 16.25 -5.84
C SER A 3 21.07 16.19 -4.44
N GLU A 4 21.40 17.14 -3.56
CA GLU A 4 20.84 17.20 -2.21
C GLU A 4 19.36 17.58 -2.20
N THR A 5 18.95 18.52 -3.07
CA THR A 5 17.54 18.90 -3.23
C THR A 5 16.71 17.73 -3.76
N LEU A 6 17.24 16.97 -4.72
CA LEU A 6 16.56 15.79 -5.28
C LEU A 6 16.40 14.67 -4.24
N ASN A 7 17.43 14.45 -3.43
CA ASN A 7 17.38 13.47 -2.33
C ASN A 7 16.37 13.88 -1.25
N SER A 8 16.29 15.18 -0.93
CA SER A 8 15.32 15.72 0.03
C SER A 8 13.87 15.58 -0.47
N GLU A 9 13.62 15.84 -1.76
CA GLU A 9 12.29 15.68 -2.35
C GLU A 9 11.85 14.21 -2.36
N LEU A 10 12.74 13.32 -2.80
CA LEU A 10 12.42 11.89 -2.85
C LEU A 10 12.19 11.30 -1.45
N LEU A 11 12.98 11.69 -0.46
CA LEU A 11 12.73 11.31 0.93
C LEU A 11 11.37 11.84 1.43
N SER A 12 11.00 13.07 1.07
CA SER A 12 9.66 13.61 1.38
C SER A 12 8.54 12.75 0.78
N LYS A 13 8.71 12.27 -0.46
CA LYS A 13 7.78 11.34 -1.13
C LYS A 13 7.73 9.96 -0.47
N PHE A 14 8.86 9.42 0.01
CA PHE A 14 8.89 8.17 0.77
C PHE A 14 8.09 8.28 2.07
N ARG A 15 8.34 9.37 2.82
CA ARG A 15 7.61 9.67 4.06
C ARG A 15 6.12 9.87 3.80
N GLY A 16 5.79 10.66 2.77
CA GLY A 16 4.42 10.93 2.36
C GLY A 16 3.69 9.65 1.99
N CYS A 17 4.32 8.76 1.23
CA CYS A 17 3.73 7.48 0.86
C CYS A 17 3.35 6.63 2.08
N LEU A 18 4.26 6.40 3.03
CA LEU A 18 3.94 5.54 4.17
C LEU A 18 3.01 6.20 5.19
N VAL A 19 3.19 7.50 5.46
CA VAL A 19 2.30 8.25 6.36
C VAL A 19 0.91 8.40 5.74
N GLY A 20 0.83 8.63 4.43
CA GLY A 20 -0.43 8.66 3.68
C GLY A 20 -1.17 7.33 3.72
N SER A 21 -0.46 6.19 3.61
CA SER A 21 -1.05 4.86 3.85
C SER A 21 -1.64 4.72 5.24
N LEU A 22 -0.89 5.10 6.29
CA LEU A 22 -1.34 5.02 7.67
C LEU A 22 -2.59 5.89 7.91
N ILE A 23 -2.59 7.10 7.37
CA ILE A 23 -3.72 8.03 7.51
C ILE A 23 -4.96 7.48 6.81
N GLY A 24 -4.81 6.95 5.59
CA GLY A 24 -5.92 6.33 4.86
C GLY A 24 -6.57 5.20 5.66
N ASP A 25 -5.76 4.29 6.21
CA ASP A 25 -6.21 3.21 7.11
C ASP A 25 -6.95 3.79 8.34
N CYS A 26 -6.29 4.68 9.08
CA CYS A 26 -6.83 5.27 10.31
C CYS A 26 -8.16 6.03 10.10
N LEU A 27 -8.31 6.73 8.97
CA LEU A 27 -9.49 7.53 8.66
C LEU A 27 -10.62 6.71 8.03
N GLY A 28 -10.29 5.67 7.27
CA GLY A 28 -11.27 4.77 6.64
C GLY A 28 -11.89 3.78 7.64
N ARG A 29 -11.12 3.34 8.64
CA ARG A 29 -11.54 2.32 9.62
C ARG A 29 -12.94 2.54 10.24
N PRO A 30 -13.34 3.75 10.70
CA PRO A 30 -14.66 3.95 11.31
C PRO A 30 -15.84 3.65 10.38
N PHE A 31 -15.61 3.72 9.07
CA PHE A 31 -16.61 3.56 8.02
C PHE A 31 -16.62 2.16 7.41
N GLU A 32 -15.66 1.32 7.80
CA GLU A 32 -15.55 -0.06 7.33
C GLU A 32 -16.77 -0.88 7.77
N PHE A 33 -17.33 -1.66 6.84
CA PHE A 33 -18.48 -2.56 7.07
C PHE A 33 -19.79 -1.90 7.53
N ASN A 34 -19.92 -0.56 7.41
CA ASN A 34 -21.17 0.13 7.72
C ASN A 34 -21.58 1.18 6.66
N PRO A 35 -22.17 0.75 5.53
CA PRO A 35 -22.57 1.65 4.45
C PRO A 35 -23.51 2.79 4.87
N ALA A 36 -24.29 2.60 5.94
CA ALA A 36 -25.21 3.61 6.46
C ALA A 36 -24.47 4.83 7.06
N GLN A 37 -23.18 4.71 7.37
CA GLN A 37 -22.36 5.80 7.89
C GLN A 37 -21.63 6.58 6.78
N ASN A 38 -21.75 6.18 5.51
CA ASN A 38 -21.00 6.78 4.39
C ASN A 38 -21.77 7.91 3.69
N SER A 39 -22.74 8.53 4.36
CA SER A 39 -23.44 9.68 3.79
C SER A 39 -22.51 10.91 3.77
N LYS A 40 -22.60 11.74 2.74
CA LYS A 40 -21.81 12.97 2.57
C LYS A 40 -21.82 13.86 3.83
N THR A 41 -22.97 13.97 4.48
CA THR A 41 -23.13 14.76 5.72
C THR A 41 -22.35 14.17 6.90
N ILE A 42 -22.34 12.85 7.06
CA ILE A 42 -21.61 12.19 8.16
C ILE A 42 -20.11 12.36 7.96
N LEU A 43 -19.62 12.15 6.73
CA LEU A 43 -18.21 12.34 6.39
C LEU A 43 -17.78 13.81 6.60
N ALA A 44 -18.56 14.76 6.09
CA ALA A 44 -18.27 16.19 6.26
C ALA A 44 -18.19 16.61 7.73
N ASN A 45 -19.13 16.14 8.57
CA ASN A 45 -19.11 16.41 10.00
C ASN A 45 -17.90 15.76 10.69
N TYR A 46 -17.60 14.50 10.36
CA TYR A 46 -16.45 13.78 10.91
C TYR A 46 -15.13 14.51 10.62
N PHE A 47 -14.91 14.92 9.37
CA PHE A 47 -13.69 15.64 8.99
C PHE A 47 -13.66 17.07 9.54
N SER A 48 -14.79 17.77 9.61
CA SER A 48 -14.87 19.07 10.27
C SER A 48 -14.47 18.98 11.74
N ASP A 49 -14.98 17.99 12.47
CA ASP A 49 -14.64 17.76 13.88
C ASP A 49 -13.17 17.34 14.05
N LEU A 50 -12.64 16.57 13.10
CA LEU A 50 -11.25 16.13 13.09
C LEU A 50 -10.29 17.32 12.91
N LEU A 51 -10.60 18.22 11.95
CA LEU A 51 -9.75 19.34 11.54
C LEU A 51 -9.90 20.58 12.42
N SER A 52 -11.07 20.80 13.03
CA SER A 52 -11.32 21.94 13.91
C SER A 52 -10.61 21.87 15.27
N GLY A 53 -9.84 20.81 15.53
CA GLY A 53 -9.10 20.61 16.78
C GLY A 53 -9.97 20.24 17.98
N GLY A 54 -11.28 20.06 17.79
CA GLY A 54 -12.22 19.70 18.86
C GLY A 54 -12.04 18.27 19.39
N SER A 55 -11.39 17.39 18.61
CA SER A 55 -11.15 16.00 18.97
C SER A 55 -9.65 15.72 19.13
N THR A 56 -9.21 15.39 20.34
CA THR A 56 -7.82 14.96 20.66
C THR A 56 -7.64 13.44 20.58
N ARG A 57 -8.63 12.73 20.02
CA ARG A 57 -8.65 11.27 20.01
C ARG A 57 -7.60 10.72 19.05
N MET A 58 -6.81 9.77 19.55
CA MET A 58 -5.92 8.91 18.78
C MET A 58 -6.71 8.09 17.75
N LEU A 59 -6.23 8.09 16.52
CA LEU A 59 -6.75 7.32 15.40
C LEU A 59 -6.00 5.99 15.35
N HIS A 60 -6.73 4.89 15.42
CA HIS A 60 -6.14 3.56 15.49
C HIS A 60 -6.17 2.87 14.12
N CYS A 61 -5.02 2.38 13.69
CA CYS A 61 -4.88 1.64 12.44
C CYS A 61 -5.44 0.20 12.53
N THR A 62 -5.62 -0.44 11.38
CA THR A 62 -6.06 -1.84 11.22
C THR A 62 -4.89 -2.77 10.89
N ASP A 63 -5.19 -3.97 10.38
CA ASP A 63 -4.22 -4.90 9.85
C ASP A 63 -3.44 -4.36 8.64
N ASP A 64 -4.01 -3.41 7.88
CA ASP A 64 -3.36 -2.75 6.74
C ASP A 64 -2.01 -2.16 7.16
N THR A 65 -2.00 -1.27 8.16
CA THR A 65 -0.77 -0.69 8.69
C THR A 65 0.10 -1.74 9.40
N CYS A 66 -0.48 -2.64 10.20
CA CYS A 66 0.30 -3.63 10.95
C CYS A 66 1.12 -4.54 10.02
N MET A 67 0.52 -4.99 8.90
CA MET A 67 1.22 -5.78 7.90
C MET A 67 2.18 -4.93 7.04
N THR A 68 1.85 -3.66 6.78
CA THR A 68 2.76 -2.70 6.11
C THR A 68 4.05 -2.51 6.90
N LEU A 69 3.94 -2.28 8.21
CA LEU A 69 5.09 -2.15 9.11
C LEU A 69 5.94 -3.42 9.12
N SER A 70 5.32 -4.60 9.13
CA SER A 70 6.03 -5.88 9.06
C SER A 70 6.89 -6.02 7.79
N ILE A 71 6.36 -5.61 6.64
CA ILE A 71 7.11 -5.60 5.36
C ILE A 71 8.25 -4.57 5.42
N ALA A 72 7.97 -3.34 5.85
CA ALA A 72 8.97 -2.28 5.93
C ALA A 72 10.14 -2.67 6.85
N ARG A 73 9.85 -3.20 8.04
CA ARG A 73 10.86 -3.71 8.99
C ARG A 73 11.72 -4.81 8.36
N SER A 74 11.09 -5.77 7.65
CA SER A 74 11.81 -6.85 6.96
C SER A 74 12.75 -6.35 5.87
N LEU A 75 12.29 -5.40 5.04
CA LEU A 75 13.09 -4.82 3.96
C LEU A 75 14.28 -4.02 4.50
N VAL A 76 14.07 -3.22 5.54
CA VAL A 76 15.12 -2.43 6.19
C VAL A 76 16.21 -3.35 6.77
N GLU A 77 15.80 -4.43 7.43
CA GLU A 77 16.74 -5.34 8.11
C GLU A 77 17.48 -6.26 7.13
N ASN A 78 16.76 -6.86 6.18
CA ASN A 78 17.33 -7.86 5.27
C ASN A 78 17.87 -7.28 3.97
N LYS A 79 17.52 -6.02 3.64
CA LYS A 79 17.89 -5.34 2.37
C LYS A 79 17.51 -6.14 1.12
N LYS A 80 16.43 -6.91 1.21
CA LYS A 80 15.83 -7.70 0.13
C LYS A 80 14.43 -8.16 0.55
N VAL A 81 13.61 -8.58 -0.42
CA VAL A 81 12.39 -9.33 -0.11
C VAL A 81 12.78 -10.73 0.38
N ASP A 82 12.57 -10.97 1.68
CA ASP A 82 12.71 -12.27 2.32
C ASP A 82 11.33 -12.78 2.78
N PRO A 83 10.67 -13.66 2.02
CA PRO A 83 9.33 -14.13 2.33
C PRO A 83 9.23 -14.88 3.66
N LYS A 84 10.32 -15.53 4.09
CA LYS A 84 10.32 -16.30 5.34
C LYS A 84 10.38 -15.38 6.55
N ASP A 85 11.20 -14.34 6.48
CA ASP A 85 11.22 -13.31 7.51
C ASP A 85 9.89 -12.52 7.57
N MET A 86 9.36 -12.12 6.41
CA MET A 86 8.05 -11.44 6.34
C MET A 86 6.93 -12.30 6.94
N ALA A 87 6.87 -13.59 6.60
CA ALA A 87 5.88 -14.51 7.17
C ALA A 87 5.99 -14.61 8.70
N LYS A 88 7.22 -14.69 9.25
CA LYS A 88 7.45 -14.70 10.70
C LYS A 88 6.95 -13.42 11.36
N ARG A 89 7.20 -12.25 10.74
CA ARG A 89 6.72 -10.96 11.26
C ARG A 89 5.20 -10.85 11.21
N PHE A 90 4.56 -11.30 10.13
CA PHE A 90 3.10 -11.33 10.04
C PHE A 90 2.47 -12.19 11.14
N VAL A 91 3.03 -13.38 11.37
CA VAL A 91 2.57 -14.27 12.45
C VAL A 91 2.79 -13.61 13.81
N ALA A 92 3.98 -13.08 14.08
CA ALA A 92 4.29 -12.41 15.36
C ALA A 92 3.35 -11.22 15.61
N GLU A 93 3.12 -10.37 14.62
CA GLU A 93 2.24 -9.21 14.69
C GLU A 93 0.79 -9.64 14.95
N TYR A 94 0.26 -10.60 14.19
CA TYR A 94 -1.09 -11.13 14.38
C TYR A 94 -1.29 -11.69 15.80
N PHE A 95 -0.37 -12.50 16.31
CA PHE A 95 -0.51 -13.07 17.65
C PHE A 95 -0.33 -12.05 18.78
N ASN A 96 0.40 -10.96 18.51
CA ASN A 96 0.52 -9.84 19.46
C ASN A 96 -0.75 -8.97 19.47
N GLN A 97 -1.35 -8.72 18.30
CA GLN A 97 -2.50 -7.81 18.13
C GLN A 97 -3.62 -8.42 17.28
N PRO A 98 -4.28 -9.51 17.71
CA PRO A 98 -5.19 -10.27 16.85
C PRO A 98 -6.49 -9.52 16.49
N LYS A 99 -6.81 -8.43 17.19
CA LYS A 99 -8.05 -7.65 17.05
C LYS A 99 -7.90 -6.43 16.12
N ARG A 100 -7.00 -6.50 15.14
CA ARG A 100 -6.71 -5.40 14.21
C ARG A 100 -7.57 -5.36 12.95
N GLY A 101 -8.39 -6.37 12.68
CA GLY A 101 -9.26 -6.41 11.48
C GLY A 101 -8.97 -7.55 10.50
N TYR A 102 -7.94 -8.37 10.79
CA TYR A 102 -7.53 -9.46 9.91
C TYR A 102 -8.68 -10.34 9.41
N GLY A 103 -8.77 -10.48 8.08
CA GLY A 103 -9.71 -11.40 7.44
C GLY A 103 -9.51 -12.85 7.90
N ILE A 104 -10.61 -13.60 8.05
CA ILE A 104 -10.62 -14.94 8.65
C ILE A 104 -9.69 -15.94 7.95
N ASN A 105 -9.59 -15.90 6.62
CA ASN A 105 -8.68 -16.76 5.86
C ASN A 105 -7.20 -16.37 6.06
N THR A 106 -6.91 -15.08 6.24
CA THR A 106 -5.56 -14.61 6.58
C THR A 106 -5.18 -15.08 7.98
N VAL A 107 -6.13 -15.05 8.92
CA VAL A 107 -5.94 -15.60 10.27
C VAL A 107 -5.59 -17.09 10.22
N ASP A 108 -6.34 -17.89 9.47
CA ASP A 108 -6.06 -19.33 9.27
C ASP A 108 -4.64 -19.56 8.72
N VAL A 109 -4.23 -18.77 7.72
CA VAL A 109 -2.85 -18.78 7.20
C VAL A 109 -1.82 -18.52 8.30
N MET A 110 -2.05 -17.56 9.21
CA MET A 110 -1.10 -17.27 10.30
C MET A 110 -0.97 -18.44 11.30
N HIS A 111 -2.07 -19.13 11.60
CA HIS A 111 -2.04 -20.33 12.46
C HIS A 111 -1.26 -21.45 11.80
N ILE A 112 -1.55 -21.79 10.53
CA ILE A 112 -0.86 -22.86 9.81
C ILE A 112 0.64 -22.55 9.65
N LEU A 113 1.02 -21.30 9.35
CA LEU A 113 2.43 -20.90 9.26
C LEU A 113 3.18 -21.15 10.56
N LYS A 114 2.55 -20.85 11.70
CA LYS A 114 3.11 -21.08 13.04
C LYS A 114 3.22 -22.58 13.35
N GLU A 115 2.15 -23.35 13.12
CA GLU A 115 2.09 -24.79 13.38
C GLU A 115 3.10 -25.58 12.53
N THR A 116 3.29 -25.19 11.27
CA THR A 116 4.23 -25.82 10.35
C THR A 116 5.66 -25.28 10.50
N ASN A 117 5.92 -24.40 11.47
CA ASN A 117 7.20 -23.75 11.72
C ASN A 117 7.83 -23.15 10.45
N PHE A 118 7.00 -22.48 9.63
CA PHE A 118 7.43 -21.80 8.40
C PHE A 118 8.22 -22.69 7.43
N LYS A 119 7.88 -23.98 7.34
CA LYS A 119 8.54 -24.94 6.44
C LYS A 119 8.35 -24.56 4.96
N ASP A 120 7.12 -24.25 4.59
CA ASP A 120 6.75 -23.66 3.29
C ASP A 120 5.82 -22.48 3.57
N VAL A 121 6.31 -21.27 3.31
CA VAL A 121 5.59 -20.04 3.64
C VAL A 121 4.53 -19.65 2.62
N PHE A 122 4.44 -20.36 1.49
CA PHE A 122 3.46 -20.09 0.43
C PHE A 122 2.31 -21.10 0.43
N GLN A 123 2.57 -22.28 0.97
CA GLN A 123 1.60 -23.38 0.97
C GLN A 123 0.29 -23.00 1.69
N PRO A 124 0.29 -22.37 2.88
CA PRO A 124 -0.96 -22.13 3.60
C PRO A 124 -1.92 -21.24 2.82
N ALA A 125 -1.41 -20.19 2.17
CA ALA A 125 -2.19 -19.33 1.29
C ALA A 125 -2.71 -20.06 0.05
N LYS A 126 -1.94 -21.01 -0.48
CA LYS A 126 -2.35 -21.83 -1.62
C LYS A 126 -3.52 -22.74 -1.29
N MET A 127 -3.60 -23.27 -0.06
CA MET A 127 -4.71 -24.13 0.37
C MET A 127 -6.04 -23.40 0.54
N GLN A 128 -6.00 -22.08 0.74
CA GLN A 128 -7.22 -21.28 0.93
C GLN A 128 -8.15 -21.41 -0.28
N PHE A 129 -9.45 -21.25 -0.04
CA PHE A 129 -10.49 -21.29 -1.08
C PHE A 129 -10.44 -22.55 -1.97
N LYS A 130 -10.30 -23.73 -1.34
CA LYS A 130 -10.23 -25.03 -2.03
C LYS A 130 -9.05 -25.12 -3.02
N GLY A 131 -7.95 -24.46 -2.72
CA GLY A 131 -6.73 -24.52 -3.53
C GLY A 131 -6.54 -23.38 -4.53
N SER A 132 -7.52 -22.48 -4.69
CA SER A 132 -7.40 -21.34 -5.60
C SER A 132 -6.65 -20.15 -4.98
N GLY A 133 -6.64 -20.05 -3.65
CA GLY A 133 -6.11 -18.91 -2.91
C GLY A 133 -7.05 -17.71 -2.84
N SER A 134 -6.72 -16.75 -1.98
CA SER A 134 -7.48 -15.50 -1.83
C SER A 134 -7.23 -14.52 -2.98
N TYR A 135 -8.29 -13.97 -3.56
CA TYR A 135 -8.25 -12.82 -4.47
C TYR A 135 -8.53 -11.48 -3.77
N GLY A 136 -8.65 -11.46 -2.44
CA GLY A 136 -8.87 -10.24 -1.67
C GLY A 136 -7.75 -9.20 -1.82
N ASN A 137 -8.04 -7.96 -1.40
CA ASN A 137 -7.11 -6.83 -1.49
C ASN A 137 -5.98 -6.87 -0.44
N GLY A 138 -5.99 -7.84 0.49
CA GLY A 138 -5.08 -7.85 1.63
C GLY A 138 -3.59 -7.95 1.26
N ALA A 139 -3.26 -8.39 0.04
CA ALA A 139 -1.89 -8.28 -0.48
C ALA A 139 -1.53 -6.85 -0.92
N ALA A 140 -2.47 -6.16 -1.57
CA ALA A 140 -2.28 -4.82 -2.11
C ALA A 140 -2.21 -3.75 -1.02
N MET A 141 -3.05 -3.86 0.03
CA MET A 141 -3.12 -2.87 1.12
C MET A 141 -1.77 -2.62 1.82
N ARG A 142 -0.87 -3.60 1.77
CA ARG A 142 0.42 -3.58 2.50
C ARG A 142 1.66 -3.42 1.62
N ILE A 143 1.51 -3.26 0.31
CA ILE A 143 2.64 -3.45 -0.64
C ILE A 143 3.52 -2.20 -0.84
N ALA A 144 3.09 -1.03 -0.36
CA ALA A 144 3.79 0.24 -0.56
C ALA A 144 5.30 0.18 -0.21
N PRO A 145 5.75 -0.46 0.89
CA PRO A 145 7.18 -0.54 1.21
C PRO A 145 8.01 -1.26 0.14
N VAL A 146 7.45 -2.25 -0.56
CA VAL A 146 8.14 -2.93 -1.66
C VAL A 146 8.32 -1.99 -2.85
N ALA A 147 7.32 -1.17 -3.16
CA ALA A 147 7.41 -0.14 -4.20
C ALA A 147 8.49 0.91 -3.90
N LEU A 148 8.52 1.39 -2.65
CA LEU A 148 9.52 2.35 -2.19
C LEU A 148 10.94 1.75 -2.23
N PHE A 149 11.10 0.52 -1.71
CA PHE A 149 12.40 -0.16 -1.71
C PHE A 149 12.93 -0.42 -3.12
N GLY A 150 12.06 -0.87 -4.04
CA GLY A 150 12.41 -1.21 -5.41
C GLY A 150 12.15 -0.11 -6.44
N TYR A 151 12.03 1.16 -6.04
CA TYR A 151 11.62 2.24 -6.94
C TYR A 151 12.56 2.42 -8.16
N ASN A 152 13.85 2.09 -8.01
CA ASN A 152 14.86 2.11 -9.07
C ASN A 152 14.99 0.79 -9.84
N MET A 153 14.37 -0.30 -9.39
CA MET A 153 14.43 -1.60 -10.07
C MET A 153 13.60 -1.58 -11.37
N SER A 154 13.80 -2.56 -12.25
CA SER A 154 12.89 -2.77 -13.38
C SER A 154 11.52 -3.22 -12.90
N ASP A 155 10.49 -3.05 -13.72
CA ASP A 155 9.14 -3.48 -13.35
C ASP A 155 9.06 -5.00 -13.20
N GLU A 156 9.79 -5.76 -14.02
CA GLU A 156 9.82 -7.23 -13.99
C GLU A 156 10.45 -7.77 -12.70
N PHE A 157 11.52 -7.13 -12.21
CA PHE A 157 12.10 -7.50 -10.91
C PHE A 157 11.15 -7.17 -9.77
N LEU A 158 10.54 -5.99 -9.82
CA LEU A 158 9.62 -5.53 -8.79
C LEU A 158 8.37 -6.42 -8.72
N GLN A 159 7.82 -6.84 -9.86
CA GLN A 159 6.71 -7.80 -9.94
C GLN A 159 7.02 -9.10 -9.21
N LYS A 160 8.19 -9.70 -9.45
CA LYS A 160 8.62 -10.94 -8.77
C LYS A 160 8.69 -10.77 -7.25
N ASP A 161 9.17 -9.63 -6.79
CA ASP A 161 9.29 -9.32 -5.38
C ASP A 161 7.92 -9.08 -4.72
N VAL A 162 7.00 -8.42 -5.43
CA VAL A 162 5.61 -8.29 -5.02
C VAL A 162 4.90 -9.63 -4.94
N GLU A 163 5.08 -10.52 -5.93
CA GLU A 163 4.50 -11.87 -5.92
C GLU A 163 4.99 -12.67 -4.71
N LYS A 164 6.31 -12.66 -4.45
CA LYS A 164 6.90 -13.33 -3.29
C LYS A 164 6.29 -12.85 -1.98
N CYS A 165 6.10 -11.54 -1.81
CA CYS A 165 5.47 -10.98 -0.60
C CYS A 165 3.97 -11.31 -0.53
N SER A 166 3.26 -11.25 -1.66
CA SER A 166 1.81 -11.41 -1.73
C SER A 166 1.38 -12.86 -1.48
N ARG A 167 2.11 -13.82 -2.08
CA ARG A 167 1.80 -15.25 -2.01
C ARG A 167 1.93 -15.88 -0.62
N ILE A 168 2.45 -15.13 0.37
CA ILE A 168 2.45 -15.55 1.78
C ILE A 168 1.01 -15.65 2.31
N THR A 169 0.08 -14.81 1.83
CA THR A 169 -1.34 -14.85 2.25
C THR A 169 -2.34 -14.90 1.09
N HIS A 170 -1.97 -14.45 -0.12
CA HIS A 170 -2.83 -14.39 -1.30
C HIS A 170 -2.16 -15.09 -2.48
N HIS A 171 -2.51 -16.36 -2.70
CA HIS A 171 -1.95 -17.17 -3.79
C HIS A 171 -2.69 -17.03 -5.12
N HIS A 172 -3.89 -16.46 -5.12
CA HIS A 172 -4.68 -16.30 -6.34
C HIS A 172 -4.06 -15.22 -7.24
N PRO A 173 -3.99 -15.42 -8.56
CA PRO A 173 -3.50 -14.43 -9.51
C PRO A 173 -4.08 -13.03 -9.33
N ASN A 174 -5.40 -12.91 -9.30
CA ASN A 174 -6.04 -11.62 -9.04
C ASN A 174 -5.57 -10.97 -7.72
N GLY A 175 -5.40 -11.74 -6.64
CA GLY A 175 -4.94 -11.19 -5.35
C GLY A 175 -3.55 -10.56 -5.43
N TYR A 176 -2.57 -11.27 -6.00
CA TYR A 176 -1.22 -10.70 -6.15
C TYR A 176 -1.08 -9.73 -7.32
N ASN A 177 -1.88 -9.83 -8.39
CA ASN A 177 -1.93 -8.86 -9.49
C ASN A 177 -2.45 -7.50 -9.02
N GLY A 178 -3.41 -7.48 -8.08
CA GLY A 178 -3.83 -6.23 -7.43
C GLY A 178 -2.70 -5.58 -6.65
N ALA A 179 -1.88 -6.38 -5.97
CA ALA A 179 -0.69 -5.87 -5.29
C ALA A 179 0.38 -5.37 -6.27
N ILE A 180 0.55 -6.03 -7.42
CA ILE A 180 1.44 -5.56 -8.49
C ILE A 180 0.95 -4.22 -9.02
N LEU A 181 -0.34 -4.08 -9.34
CA LEU A 181 -0.93 -2.82 -9.78
C LEU A 181 -0.65 -1.69 -8.77
N GLN A 182 -0.94 -1.93 -7.49
CA GLN A 182 -0.72 -0.94 -6.43
C GLN A 182 0.77 -0.56 -6.32
N CYS A 183 1.67 -1.54 -6.40
CA CYS A 183 3.11 -1.31 -6.35
C CYS A 183 3.60 -0.46 -7.53
N LEU A 184 3.14 -0.77 -8.75
CA LEU A 184 3.48 -0.02 -9.95
C LEU A 184 2.90 1.40 -9.93
N ALA A 185 1.69 1.58 -9.40
CA ALA A 185 1.07 2.88 -9.21
C ALA A 185 1.88 3.76 -8.23
N VAL A 186 2.27 3.22 -7.07
CA VAL A 186 3.14 3.93 -6.12
C VAL A 186 4.48 4.29 -6.76
N LYS A 187 5.12 3.35 -7.46
CA LYS A 187 6.39 3.60 -8.17
C LYS A 187 6.26 4.69 -9.23
N ALA A 188 5.19 4.68 -10.02
CA ALA A 188 4.94 5.69 -11.03
C ALA A 188 4.73 7.08 -10.40
N ALA A 189 3.98 7.16 -9.30
CA ALA A 189 3.75 8.38 -8.55
C ALA A 189 5.07 8.95 -7.97
N LEU A 190 5.92 8.11 -7.36
CA LEU A 190 7.24 8.51 -6.87
C LEU A 190 8.12 9.15 -7.94
N LYS A 191 8.07 8.61 -9.17
CA LYS A 191 8.86 9.08 -10.31
C LYS A 191 8.26 10.29 -11.02
N SER A 192 7.04 10.65 -10.67
CA SER A 192 6.34 11.75 -11.31
C SER A 192 6.76 13.10 -10.70
N ASP A 193 6.74 14.12 -11.55
CA ASP A 193 7.07 15.50 -11.18
C ASP A 193 5.87 16.13 -10.47
N SER A 194 6.03 16.42 -9.19
CA SER A 194 4.97 16.97 -8.33
C SER A 194 4.81 18.48 -8.46
N SER A 195 5.65 19.14 -9.27
CA SER A 195 5.50 20.56 -9.60
C SER A 195 4.50 20.81 -10.73
N LYS A 196 4.10 19.74 -11.43
CA LYS A 196 3.12 19.78 -12.52
C LYS A 196 1.76 19.35 -12.01
N GLU A 197 0.73 19.70 -12.76
CA GLU A 197 -0.60 19.14 -12.56
C GLU A 197 -0.57 17.62 -12.80
N PHE A 198 -1.30 16.87 -11.98
CA PHE A 198 -1.35 15.42 -12.09
C PHE A 198 -2.22 14.99 -13.27
N ASP A 199 -1.59 14.46 -14.32
CA ASP A 199 -2.28 13.89 -15.48
C ASP A 199 -2.81 12.49 -15.16
N ALA A 200 -3.99 12.44 -14.53
CA ALA A 200 -4.66 11.22 -14.14
C ALA A 200 -4.94 10.27 -15.33
N VAL A 201 -5.31 10.83 -16.49
CA VAL A 201 -5.67 10.05 -17.68
C VAL A 201 -4.45 9.30 -18.22
N ASN A 202 -3.32 9.99 -18.33
CA ASN A 202 -2.06 9.38 -18.74
C ASN A 202 -1.55 8.38 -17.68
N PHE A 203 -1.65 8.72 -16.39
CA PHE A 203 -1.27 7.83 -15.30
C PHE A 203 -2.04 6.49 -15.36
N ILE A 204 -3.38 6.55 -15.46
CA ILE A 204 -4.23 5.37 -15.58
C ILE A 204 -3.90 4.58 -16.85
N SER A 205 -3.70 5.26 -17.98
CA SER A 205 -3.39 4.62 -19.26
C SER A 205 -2.03 3.88 -19.24
N GLN A 206 -1.03 4.42 -18.53
CA GLN A 206 0.25 3.75 -18.33
C GLN A 206 0.11 2.49 -17.46
N LEU A 207 -0.71 2.55 -16.41
CA LEU A 207 -0.99 1.39 -15.56
C LEU A 207 -1.75 0.30 -16.31
N GLU A 208 -2.76 0.67 -17.09
CA GLU A 208 -3.51 -0.25 -17.95
C GLU A 208 -2.57 -1.01 -18.88
N LYS A 209 -1.70 -0.29 -19.60
CA LYS A 209 -0.70 -0.91 -20.51
C LYS A 209 0.24 -1.87 -19.79
N LYS A 210 0.63 -1.57 -18.54
CA LYS A 210 1.44 -2.50 -17.74
C LYS A 210 0.63 -3.76 -17.40
N MET A 211 -0.60 -3.59 -16.93
CA MET A 211 -1.46 -4.71 -16.55
C MET A 211 -1.83 -5.61 -17.73
N GLU A 212 -1.92 -5.10 -18.96
CA GLU A 212 -2.11 -5.91 -20.17
C GLU A 212 -1.02 -6.97 -20.37
N THR A 213 0.19 -6.73 -19.85
CA THR A 213 1.31 -7.67 -19.92
C THR A 213 1.39 -8.63 -18.75
N ILE A 214 0.68 -8.32 -17.65
CA ILE A 214 0.72 -9.06 -16.37
C ILE A 214 -0.49 -10.00 -16.25
N GLU A 215 -1.67 -9.51 -16.65
CA GLU A 215 -2.90 -10.28 -16.58
C GLU A 215 -2.99 -11.28 -17.75
N SER A 216 -3.66 -12.41 -17.50
CA SER A 216 -3.95 -13.38 -18.54
C SER A 216 -5.00 -12.84 -19.51
N LYS A 217 -4.87 -13.15 -20.82
CA LYS A 217 -5.83 -12.70 -21.85
C LYS A 217 -7.28 -13.06 -21.57
N ASP A 218 -7.53 -14.17 -20.87
CA ASP A 218 -8.87 -14.68 -20.58
C ASP A 218 -9.46 -14.14 -19.26
N ASN A 219 -8.70 -13.35 -18.49
CA ASN A 219 -9.11 -12.79 -17.20
C ASN A 219 -8.32 -11.51 -16.90
N LEU A 220 -8.96 -10.36 -17.17
CA LEU A 220 -8.37 -9.00 -17.20
C LEU A 220 -9.07 -8.01 -16.23
N PRO A 221 -9.38 -8.39 -14.97
CA PRO A 221 -10.19 -7.56 -14.08
C PRO A 221 -9.60 -6.18 -13.83
N TYR A 222 -8.27 -6.05 -13.75
CA TYR A 222 -7.63 -4.76 -13.50
C TYR A 222 -7.58 -3.88 -14.74
N CYS A 223 -7.29 -4.44 -15.92
CA CYS A 223 -7.39 -3.69 -17.18
C CYS A 223 -8.82 -3.16 -17.39
N GLU A 224 -9.84 -3.98 -17.17
CA GLU A 224 -11.24 -3.55 -17.30
C GLU A 224 -11.61 -2.47 -16.28
N SER A 225 -11.15 -2.60 -15.04
CA SER A 225 -11.40 -1.60 -13.99
C SER A 225 -10.72 -0.27 -14.32
N LEU A 226 -9.46 -0.28 -14.75
CA LEU A 226 -8.71 0.92 -15.14
C LEU A 226 -9.36 1.61 -16.35
N LYS A 227 -9.84 0.85 -17.34
CA LYS A 227 -10.61 1.40 -18.47
C LYS A 227 -11.87 2.13 -18.00
N LYS A 228 -12.65 1.50 -17.11
CA LYS A 228 -13.86 2.12 -16.52
C LYS A 228 -13.54 3.39 -15.75
N ILE A 229 -12.50 3.38 -14.92
CA ILE A 229 -12.07 4.57 -14.15
C ILE A 229 -11.66 5.69 -15.11
N ARG A 230 -10.88 5.39 -16.16
CA ARG A 230 -10.51 6.39 -17.18
C ARG A 230 -11.73 6.97 -17.89
N GLU A 231 -12.66 6.11 -18.31
CA GLU A 231 -13.90 6.55 -18.96
C GLU A 231 -14.77 7.41 -18.05
N PHE A 232 -14.81 7.11 -16.76
CA PHE A 232 -15.54 7.90 -15.76
C PHE A 232 -14.89 9.29 -15.59
N TYR A 233 -13.57 9.33 -15.39
CA TYR A 233 -12.80 10.58 -15.26
C TYR A 233 -12.96 11.51 -16.47
N LEU A 234 -13.09 10.95 -17.67
CA LEU A 234 -13.28 11.71 -18.91
C LEU A 234 -14.72 12.22 -19.12
N LYS A 235 -15.71 11.62 -18.46
CA LYS A 235 -17.13 11.98 -18.64
C LYS A 235 -17.57 13.12 -17.73
N ASP A 236 -17.09 13.14 -16.49
CA ASP A 236 -17.39 14.23 -15.56
C ASP A 236 -16.33 14.34 -14.44
N PRO A 237 -15.31 15.21 -14.58
CA PRO A 237 -14.28 15.41 -13.57
C PRO A 237 -14.81 16.00 -12.25
N GLU A 238 -15.97 16.67 -12.27
CA GLU A 238 -16.55 17.32 -11.08
C GLU A 238 -17.25 16.32 -10.14
N ASP A 239 -17.56 15.12 -10.62
CA ASP A 239 -18.27 14.07 -9.86
C ASP A 239 -17.33 13.09 -9.12
N ILE A 240 -16.01 13.19 -9.30
CA ILE A 240 -15.05 12.41 -8.49
C ILE A 240 -14.79 13.19 -7.21
N THR A 241 -15.26 12.63 -6.09
CA THR A 241 -15.12 13.29 -4.80
C THR A 241 -13.68 13.17 -4.26
N PRO A 242 -13.13 14.21 -3.60
CA PRO A 242 -11.86 14.11 -2.87
C PRO A 242 -11.82 12.94 -1.88
N GLU A 243 -12.99 12.53 -1.35
CA GLU A 243 -13.18 11.35 -0.50
C GLU A 243 -12.88 10.02 -1.22
N GLU A 244 -13.33 9.84 -2.47
CA GLU A 244 -13.03 8.64 -3.29
C GLU A 244 -11.55 8.57 -3.71
N ILE A 245 -10.91 9.73 -3.89
CA ILE A 245 -9.47 9.85 -4.15
C ILE A 245 -8.67 9.52 -2.88
N ALA A 246 -9.12 10.00 -1.72
CA ALA A 246 -8.45 9.78 -0.43
C ALA A 246 -8.55 8.32 0.06
N GLU A 247 -9.69 7.65 -0.13
CA GLU A 247 -9.88 6.23 0.19
C GLU A 247 -9.05 5.30 -0.70
N CYS A 248 -8.85 5.65 -1.98
CA CYS A 248 -8.16 4.77 -2.93
C CYS A 248 -6.65 5.00 -3.02
N LEU A 249 -6.14 6.19 -2.68
CA LEU A 249 -4.81 6.62 -3.13
C LEU A 249 -3.91 7.22 -2.05
N GLY A 250 -4.21 7.14 -0.75
CA GLY A 250 -3.37 7.76 0.30
C GLY A 250 -1.85 7.51 0.14
N SER A 251 -1.46 6.29 -0.22
CA SER A 251 -0.06 5.96 -0.54
C SER A 251 0.45 6.59 -1.84
N ILE A 252 -0.38 6.65 -2.87
CA ILE A 252 -0.06 7.18 -4.21
C ILE A 252 -0.01 8.71 -4.17
N ALA A 253 -0.97 9.36 -3.53
CA ALA A 253 -0.99 10.79 -3.27
C ALA A 253 0.20 11.20 -2.39
N GLY A 254 0.49 10.46 -1.32
CA GLY A 254 1.67 10.67 -0.51
C GLY A 254 2.99 10.47 -1.27
N ALA A 255 3.06 9.47 -2.15
CA ALA A 255 4.19 9.23 -3.03
C ALA A 255 4.36 10.32 -4.10
N TYR A 256 3.27 10.97 -4.51
CA TYR A 256 3.29 12.05 -5.49
C TYR A 256 3.60 13.41 -4.85
N TYR A 257 2.81 13.85 -3.87
CA TYR A 257 2.91 15.18 -3.26
C TYR A 257 3.91 15.27 -2.10
N GLY A 258 4.29 14.13 -1.51
CA GLY A 258 5.16 14.09 -0.33
C GLY A 258 4.47 14.42 0.99
N ILE A 259 5.20 14.25 2.09
CA ILE A 259 4.64 14.39 3.44
C ILE A 259 4.15 15.80 3.78
N GLY A 260 4.70 16.83 3.15
CA GLY A 260 4.30 18.22 3.38
C GLY A 260 2.88 18.57 2.92
N ALA A 261 2.28 17.73 2.05
CA ALA A 261 0.89 17.89 1.63
C ALA A 261 -0.12 17.32 2.62
N ILE A 262 0.35 16.60 3.64
CA ILE A 262 -0.50 15.97 4.65
C ILE A 262 -0.58 16.90 5.87
N PRO A 263 -1.78 17.32 6.32
CA PRO A 263 -1.93 18.16 7.51
C PRO A 263 -1.31 17.52 8.76
N THR A 264 -0.47 18.27 9.49
CA THR A 264 0.26 17.77 10.66
C THR A 264 -0.69 17.33 11.78
N GLU A 265 -1.81 18.04 11.91
CA GLU A 265 -2.87 17.77 12.88
C GLU A 265 -3.48 16.38 12.71
N ILE A 266 -3.51 15.86 11.47
CA ILE A 266 -3.96 14.49 11.19
C ILE A 266 -2.81 13.51 11.45
N GLN A 267 -1.59 13.84 11.00
CA GLN A 267 -0.41 13.00 11.16
C GLN A 267 -0.18 12.62 12.63
N ASP A 268 -0.18 13.61 13.52
CA ASP A 268 0.17 13.45 14.94
C ASP A 268 -0.86 12.63 15.72
N ARG A 269 -2.05 12.42 15.14
CA ARG A 269 -3.13 11.65 15.74
C ARG A 269 -3.13 10.19 15.33
N CYS A 270 -2.32 9.79 14.34
CA CYS A 270 -2.28 8.42 13.88
C CYS A 270 -1.37 7.56 14.75
N GLU A 271 -1.89 6.41 15.17
CA GLU A 271 -1.11 5.37 15.81
C GLU A 271 0.09 4.97 14.93
N PHE A 272 1.27 4.74 15.54
CA PHE A 272 2.52 4.40 14.84
C PHE A 272 3.08 5.49 13.91
N LYS A 273 2.60 6.75 13.94
CA LYS A 273 3.14 7.83 13.09
C LYS A 273 4.66 7.97 13.17
N ASP A 274 5.23 8.02 14.36
CA ASP A 274 6.68 8.20 14.52
C ASP A 274 7.46 6.98 14.01
N GLU A 275 6.94 5.78 14.28
CA GLU A 275 7.56 4.55 13.81
C GLU A 275 7.56 4.46 12.29
N ILE A 276 6.41 4.71 11.65
CA ILE A 276 6.28 4.57 10.20
C ILE A 276 7.12 5.62 9.46
N ASP A 277 7.23 6.82 10.03
CA ASP A 277 8.08 7.87 9.47
C ASP A 277 9.57 7.55 9.61
N ASN A 278 9.98 7.01 10.76
CA ASN A 278 11.34 6.51 10.95
C ASN A 278 11.65 5.35 9.98
N LEU A 279 10.70 4.46 9.75
CA LEU A 279 10.83 3.39 8.76
C LEU A 279 10.94 3.95 7.34
N ALA A 280 10.24 5.03 6.98
CA ALA A 280 10.39 5.67 5.68
C ALA A 280 11.83 6.14 5.43
N HIS A 281 12.48 6.74 6.44
CA HIS A 281 13.89 7.15 6.36
C HIS A 281 14.82 5.94 6.17
N LYS A 282 14.62 4.89 6.98
CA LYS A 282 15.45 3.68 6.90
C LYS A 282 15.25 2.94 5.58
N LEU A 283 14.02 2.91 5.07
CA LEU A 283 13.67 2.28 3.81
C LEU A 283 14.25 3.04 2.62
N TYR A 284 14.24 4.38 2.68
CA TYR A 284 14.95 5.22 1.73
C TYR A 284 16.45 4.93 1.73
N ALA A 285 17.09 4.87 2.90
CA ALA A 285 18.51 4.51 2.99
C ALA A 285 18.80 3.13 2.39
N ALA A 286 18.00 2.12 2.73
CA ALA A 286 18.16 0.75 2.21
C ALA A 286 17.95 0.66 0.68
N SER A 287 17.06 1.47 0.09
CA SER A 287 16.84 1.50 -1.35
C SER A 287 18.01 2.11 -2.13
N GLN A 288 18.74 3.05 -1.52
CA GLN A 288 19.94 3.63 -2.13
C GLN A 288 21.07 2.58 -2.22
N GLU A 289 21.29 1.78 -1.18
CA GLU A 289 22.33 0.76 -1.15
C GLU A 289 22.15 -0.34 -2.20
N THR A 290 20.90 -0.69 -2.49
CA THR A 290 20.56 -1.73 -3.47
C THR A 290 20.83 -1.27 -4.91
N THR A 291 20.71 0.03 -5.16
CA THR A 291 21.03 0.65 -6.47
C THR A 291 22.52 0.53 -6.80
N SER A 292 23.40 0.72 -5.81
CA SER A 292 24.87 0.60 -5.99
C SER A 292 25.35 -0.81 -6.34
N CYS A 293 24.61 -1.85 -5.95
CA CYS A 293 25.01 -3.24 -6.20
C CYS A 293 24.59 -3.77 -7.59
N SER A 294 23.77 -3.01 -8.33
CA SER A 294 23.21 -3.39 -9.64
C SER A 294 24.03 -2.86 -10.83
N ILE A 295 25.08 -2.09 -10.56
CA ILE A 295 25.95 -1.41 -11.54
C ILE A 295 27.39 -1.96 -11.46
N GLY A 296 27.60 -3.06 -10.73
CA GLY A 296 28.89 -3.74 -10.54
C GLY A 296 28.98 -5.06 -11.28
#